data_AF-A0A1Q8RRE2-F1
#
_entry.id   AF-A0A1Q8RRE2-F1
#
_cell.length_a   1.000
_cell.length_b   1.000
_cell.length_c   1.000
_cell.angle_alpha   90.00
_cell.angle_beta   90.00
_cell.angle_gamma   90.00
#
_symmetry.space_group_name_H-M   'P 1'
#
loop_
_entity.id
_entity.type
_entity.pdbx_description
1 polymer ?
#
loop_
_entity_poly.entity_id
_entity_poly.type
_entity_poly.pdbx_seq_one_letter_code
_entity_poly.pdbx_strand_id
1 'polypeptide(L)'
;MHPPPGDDHRDALRGSRLPSVMGYNLRPCVIHGIRHNYEFAVSEEVQKLCSESDERAFARARNARLIMSDVVPEIAADVDKPYCIWYPDIASEDTYRQLARRYPDMRYLVGRACAVAGYATLYHELDLLPEVSIAEEARDNSAKDGSRAIFDAVMKQPACYAIVDDYTRSCNIDKPLCPAFMNGDTAVRSSLDVRLGLDMWEKWRDHYFNIAEDFNVDEESSEKTNRQTIDSTHVSLFYTPLLSHLPTTNKDPLIIMAAYEGNIERYARLRRPVILHDEGYAIVRGIYHNTTFAKWWSLQVQNTSTGWASDIEKAILARFIMVNDLSHITPAKPSLYGIPDLIWWPLIPAEDTLRELVRRRPEAKLQVAMACIAGDYRQLWDSIAPEPHSELMDQARQDQSHPEATQYWPRSPNRNYYVDYLEKRAEEMGDSINMIHCSECEDAAVRDKEPTSTWLGDEISAHPYALVNSNPGGSVYGWGSQANASSWELFICSSEGMRRKAEEEGGLRLYDDYAVPPKAE
;
A
#
# COMPACT_ATOMS: atom_id res chain seq x y z
N MET A 1 -10.46 -2.08 -21.34
CA MET A 1 -9.13 -1.91 -21.97
C MET A 1 -8.87 -3.21 -22.73
N HIS A 2 -8.43 -3.20 -23.99
CA HIS A 2 -8.29 -4.43 -24.79
C HIS A 2 -6.85 -4.96 -24.71
N PRO A 3 -6.66 -6.29 -24.72
CA PRO A 3 -5.33 -6.88 -24.76
C PRO A 3 -4.54 -6.36 -25.96
N PRO A 4 -3.21 -6.27 -25.87
CA PRO A 4 -2.38 -5.82 -26.99
C PRO A 4 -2.65 -6.67 -28.25
N PRO A 5 -3.03 -6.08 -29.40
CA PRO A 5 -3.32 -6.85 -30.61
C PRO A 5 -2.04 -7.27 -31.36
N GLY A 6 -2.02 -8.50 -31.91
CA GLY A 6 -1.12 -8.96 -32.99
C GLY A 6 0.38 -9.04 -32.67
N ASP A 7 1.26 -9.27 -33.66
CA ASP A 7 2.72 -9.36 -33.45
C ASP A 7 3.41 -8.00 -33.13
N ASP A 8 2.69 -6.87 -33.29
CA ASP A 8 3.25 -5.50 -33.13
C ASP A 8 3.87 -5.26 -31.74
N HIS A 9 3.32 -5.85 -30.67
CA HIS A 9 3.87 -5.67 -29.32
C HIS A 9 5.16 -6.47 -29.11
N ARG A 10 5.25 -7.70 -29.65
CA ARG A 10 6.46 -8.52 -29.59
C ARG A 10 7.57 -7.91 -30.44
N ASP A 11 7.24 -7.48 -31.65
CA ASP A 11 8.18 -6.85 -32.56
C ASP A 11 8.75 -5.54 -31.96
N ALA A 12 7.91 -4.74 -31.31
CA ALA A 12 8.34 -3.53 -30.62
C ALA A 12 9.22 -3.84 -29.40
N LEU A 13 8.82 -4.80 -28.58
CA LEU A 13 9.55 -5.22 -27.38
C LEU A 13 10.93 -5.78 -27.73
N ARG A 14 11.03 -6.59 -28.78
CA ARG A 14 12.29 -7.12 -29.30
C ARG A 14 13.15 -6.07 -30.02
N GLY A 15 12.65 -4.85 -30.22
CA GLY A 15 13.34 -3.82 -31.01
C GLY A 15 13.50 -4.19 -32.49
N SER A 16 12.58 -4.98 -33.04
CA SER A 16 12.61 -5.39 -34.45
C SER A 16 12.01 -4.35 -35.40
N ARG A 17 10.93 -3.68 -34.98
CA ARG A 17 10.32 -2.55 -35.72
C ARG A 17 9.39 -1.74 -34.81
N LEU A 18 9.09 -0.51 -35.23
CA LEU A 18 8.02 0.27 -34.59
C LEU A 18 6.63 -0.32 -34.92
N PRO A 19 5.66 -0.22 -34.00
CA PRO A 19 4.27 -0.59 -34.27
C PRO A 19 3.66 0.21 -35.42
N SER A 20 2.74 -0.42 -36.14
CA SER A 20 2.00 0.22 -37.23
C SER A 20 1.08 1.35 -36.72
N VAL A 21 0.54 1.19 -35.52
CA VAL A 21 -0.30 2.17 -34.82
C VAL A 21 0.18 2.30 -33.38
N MET A 22 0.55 3.52 -32.97
CA MET A 22 1.10 3.78 -31.63
C MET A 22 0.00 3.87 -30.57
N GLY A 23 -0.46 2.72 -30.07
CA GLY A 23 -1.41 2.62 -28.97
C GLY A 23 -0.79 2.90 -27.59
N TYR A 24 -1.62 3.28 -26.62
CA TYR A 24 -1.18 3.54 -25.23
C TYR A 24 -0.50 2.32 -24.58
N ASN A 25 -0.99 1.11 -24.88
CA ASN A 25 -0.44 -0.15 -24.39
C ASN A 25 0.84 -0.59 -25.12
N LEU A 26 1.22 0.06 -26.23
CA LEU A 26 2.43 -0.31 -26.98
C LEU A 26 3.64 0.54 -26.60
N ARG A 27 3.43 1.71 -25.97
CA ARG A 27 4.52 2.60 -25.56
C ARG A 27 5.55 1.90 -24.66
N PRO A 28 5.16 1.13 -23.62
CA PRO A 28 6.12 0.44 -22.77
C PRO A 28 7.00 -0.54 -23.57
N CYS A 29 6.39 -1.30 -24.49
CA CYS A 29 7.12 -2.24 -25.36
C CYS A 29 8.13 -1.52 -26.27
N VAL A 30 7.76 -0.37 -26.86
CA VAL A 30 8.69 0.42 -27.70
C VAL A 30 9.84 0.99 -26.87
N ILE A 31 9.54 1.54 -25.68
CA ILE A 31 10.57 2.03 -24.75
C ILE A 31 11.54 0.91 -24.38
N HIS A 32 11.01 -0.26 -24.02
CA HIS A 32 11.79 -1.46 -23.72
C HIS A 32 12.70 -1.83 -24.91
N GLY A 33 12.14 -1.97 -26.11
CA GLY A 33 12.89 -2.30 -27.31
C GLY A 33 14.03 -1.32 -27.60
N ILE A 34 13.79 -0.01 -27.45
CA ILE A 34 14.82 1.03 -27.61
C ILE A 34 15.92 0.87 -26.55
N ARG A 35 15.57 0.62 -25.28
CA ARG A 35 16.55 0.48 -24.19
C ARG A 35 17.40 -0.80 -24.29
N HIS A 36 16.84 -1.86 -24.85
CA HIS A 36 17.49 -3.16 -24.91
C HIS A 36 18.24 -3.42 -26.23
N ASN A 37 17.99 -2.64 -27.29
CA ASN A 37 18.59 -2.87 -28.60
C ASN A 37 19.27 -1.60 -29.16
N TYR A 38 20.61 -1.59 -29.20
CA TYR A 38 21.38 -0.44 -29.69
C TYR A 38 21.08 -0.11 -31.15
N GLU A 39 21.12 -1.11 -32.05
CA GLU A 39 20.86 -0.89 -33.49
C GLU A 39 19.46 -0.31 -33.75
N PHE A 40 18.47 -0.76 -32.98
CA PHE A 40 17.12 -0.21 -33.05
C PHE A 40 17.07 1.23 -32.54
N ALA A 41 17.74 1.55 -31.42
CA ALA A 41 17.79 2.90 -30.87
C ALA A 41 18.45 3.93 -31.81
N VAL A 42 19.37 3.49 -32.67
CA VAL A 42 20.02 4.33 -33.67
C VAL A 42 19.35 4.31 -35.04
N SER A 43 18.27 3.55 -35.24
CA SER A 43 17.57 3.51 -36.52
C SER A 43 16.95 4.87 -36.89
N GLU A 44 16.79 5.13 -38.19
CA GLU A 44 16.19 6.39 -38.68
C GLU A 44 14.76 6.57 -38.16
N GLU A 45 14.00 5.48 -38.07
CA GLU A 45 12.62 5.47 -37.58
C GLU A 45 12.54 5.89 -36.11
N VAL A 46 13.42 5.35 -35.26
CA VAL A 46 13.46 5.72 -33.83
C VAL A 46 13.96 7.14 -33.64
N GLN A 47 14.96 7.58 -34.40
CA GLN A 47 15.43 8.97 -34.36
C GLN A 47 14.33 9.95 -34.74
N LYS A 48 13.56 9.64 -35.78
CA LYS A 48 12.40 10.40 -36.20
C LYS A 48 11.32 10.42 -35.12
N LEU A 49 10.99 9.26 -34.54
CA LEU A 49 10.03 9.14 -33.44
C LEU A 49 10.43 10.03 -32.24
N CYS A 50 11.70 9.99 -31.82
CA CYS A 50 12.20 10.79 -30.69
C CYS A 50 12.13 12.30 -30.96
N SER A 51 12.27 12.72 -32.22
CA SER A 51 12.30 14.12 -32.61
C SER A 51 10.89 14.70 -32.80
N GLU A 52 9.96 13.91 -33.36
CA GLU A 52 8.62 14.34 -33.74
C GLU A 52 7.55 14.07 -32.67
N SER A 53 7.82 13.18 -31.72
CA SER A 53 6.85 12.80 -30.68
C SER A 53 6.82 13.78 -29.50
N ASP A 54 5.60 14.10 -29.06
CA ASP A 54 5.35 14.79 -27.79
C ASP A 54 5.68 13.91 -26.57
N GLU A 55 5.61 12.58 -26.72
CA GLU A 55 6.03 11.63 -25.70
C GLU A 55 7.56 11.59 -25.60
N ARG A 56 8.10 12.35 -24.65
CA ARG A 56 9.55 12.49 -24.44
C ARG A 56 10.21 11.23 -23.86
N ALA A 57 9.42 10.26 -23.38
CA ALA A 57 9.95 8.98 -22.88
C ALA A 57 10.75 8.21 -23.95
N PHE A 58 10.40 8.33 -25.24
CA PHE A 58 11.19 7.72 -26.32
C PHE A 58 12.58 8.34 -26.45
N ALA A 59 12.67 9.67 -26.39
CA ALA A 59 13.95 10.38 -26.44
C ALA A 59 14.84 10.02 -25.23
N ARG A 60 14.25 9.98 -24.02
CA ARG A 60 14.95 9.51 -22.81
C ARG A 60 15.43 8.07 -22.95
N ALA A 61 14.58 7.15 -23.41
CA ALA A 61 14.94 5.75 -23.65
C ALA A 61 16.14 5.61 -24.60
N ARG A 62 16.11 6.36 -25.72
CA ARG A 62 17.21 6.40 -26.69
C ARG A 62 18.49 6.96 -26.09
N ASN A 63 18.41 8.09 -25.39
CA ASN A 63 19.58 8.71 -24.75
C ASN A 63 20.19 7.78 -23.69
N ALA A 64 19.36 7.07 -22.91
CA ALA A 64 19.84 6.05 -21.99
C ALA A 64 20.60 4.94 -22.73
N ARG A 65 20.03 4.39 -23.81
CA ARG A 65 20.68 3.32 -24.59
C ARG A 65 22.03 3.74 -25.16
N LEU A 66 22.12 4.96 -25.67
CA LEU A 66 23.38 5.52 -26.18
C LEU A 66 24.44 5.57 -25.07
N ILE A 67 24.10 6.13 -23.90
CA ILE A 67 25.01 6.18 -22.74
C ILE A 67 25.48 4.78 -22.36
N MET A 68 24.55 3.83 -22.22
CA MET A 68 24.83 2.43 -21.88
C MET A 68 25.64 1.68 -22.94
N SER A 69 25.79 2.26 -24.14
CA SER A 69 26.61 1.74 -25.24
C SER A 69 27.88 2.57 -25.44
N ASP A 70 28.36 3.25 -24.39
CA ASP A 70 29.55 4.10 -24.38
C ASP A 70 29.52 5.31 -25.32
N VAL A 71 28.32 5.83 -25.62
CA VAL A 71 28.12 7.02 -26.44
C VAL A 71 27.43 8.10 -25.62
N VAL A 72 28.10 9.23 -25.36
CA VAL A 72 27.49 10.39 -24.68
C VAL A 72 26.69 11.22 -25.70
N PRO A 73 25.33 11.20 -25.66
CA PRO A 73 24.52 11.89 -26.65
C PRO A 73 24.54 13.42 -26.46
N GLU A 74 24.19 14.14 -27.51
CA GLU A 74 23.77 15.55 -27.42
C GLU A 74 22.31 15.61 -26.95
N ILE A 75 22.08 16.15 -25.75
CA ILE A 75 20.76 16.26 -25.14
C ILE A 75 20.38 17.74 -25.12
N ALA A 76 19.49 18.13 -26.03
CA ALA A 76 19.13 19.53 -26.24
C ALA A 76 18.23 20.09 -25.13
N ALA A 77 17.30 19.27 -24.61
CA ALA A 77 16.33 19.67 -23.62
C ALA A 77 16.46 18.83 -22.34
N ASP A 78 16.25 19.48 -21.19
CA ASP A 78 16.33 18.83 -19.88
C ASP A 78 15.35 17.66 -19.74
N VAL A 79 14.15 17.81 -20.32
CA VAL A 79 13.10 16.78 -20.35
C VAL A 79 13.48 15.49 -21.10
N ASP A 80 14.57 15.53 -21.88
CA ASP A 80 15.10 14.39 -22.65
C ASP A 80 16.25 13.70 -21.93
N LYS A 81 16.66 14.19 -20.75
CA LYS A 81 17.69 13.53 -19.94
C LYS A 81 17.12 12.24 -19.36
N PRO A 82 17.78 11.09 -19.60
CA PRO A 82 17.36 9.83 -19.02
C PRO A 82 17.63 9.79 -17.52
N TYR A 83 16.70 9.19 -16.78
CA TYR A 83 16.85 8.98 -15.34
C TYR A 83 17.67 7.72 -15.01
N CYS A 84 17.25 6.57 -15.54
CA CYS A 84 17.99 5.31 -15.40
C CYS A 84 18.97 5.14 -16.58
N ILE A 85 20.28 5.24 -16.31
CA ILE A 85 21.37 5.20 -17.31
C ILE A 85 22.31 4.00 -17.18
N TRP A 86 21.96 3.03 -16.32
CA TRP A 86 22.81 1.89 -15.94
C TRP A 86 22.12 0.53 -16.10
N TYR A 87 20.96 0.50 -16.78
CA TYR A 87 20.15 -0.71 -16.97
C TYR A 87 19.50 -0.75 -18.36
N PRO A 88 19.63 -1.84 -19.15
CA PRO A 88 20.13 -3.16 -18.75
C PRO A 88 21.65 -3.28 -18.67
N ASP A 89 22.39 -2.42 -19.38
CA ASP A 89 23.84 -2.47 -19.49
C ASP A 89 24.48 -1.30 -18.73
N ILE A 90 25.73 -1.49 -18.33
CA ILE A 90 26.53 -0.49 -17.60
C ILE A 90 27.58 0.08 -18.56
N ALA A 91 27.59 1.40 -18.73
CA ALA A 91 28.63 2.09 -19.50
C ALA A 91 29.99 2.06 -18.77
N SER A 92 31.06 2.30 -19.50
CA SER A 92 32.40 2.42 -18.93
C SER A 92 32.54 3.64 -17.99
N GLU A 93 33.51 3.55 -17.07
CA GLU A 93 33.85 4.64 -16.15
C GLU A 93 34.18 5.94 -16.90
N ASP A 94 34.86 5.87 -18.05
CA ASP A 94 35.20 7.04 -18.86
C ASP A 94 33.98 7.69 -19.51
N THR A 95 33.00 6.90 -19.96
CA THR A 95 31.73 7.44 -20.48
C THR A 95 30.99 8.20 -19.40
N TYR A 96 30.88 7.64 -18.19
CA TYR A 96 30.25 8.31 -17.07
C TYR A 96 30.98 9.58 -16.63
N ARG A 97 32.33 9.57 -16.63
CA ARG A 97 33.15 10.76 -16.38
C ARG A 97 32.89 11.85 -17.41
N GLN A 98 32.79 11.49 -18.69
CA GLN A 98 32.44 12.43 -19.76
C GLN A 98 31.01 12.97 -19.61
N LEU A 99 30.06 12.10 -19.26
CA LEU A 99 28.66 12.46 -19.04
C LEU A 99 28.52 13.49 -17.91
N ALA A 100 29.14 13.23 -16.75
CA ALA A 100 29.11 14.15 -15.61
C ALA A 100 29.78 15.50 -15.91
N ARG A 101 30.82 15.52 -16.76
CA ARG A 101 31.45 16.78 -17.22
C ARG A 101 30.55 17.56 -18.16
N ARG A 102 29.85 16.87 -19.08
CA ARG A 102 29.00 17.49 -20.09
C ARG A 102 27.66 17.96 -19.52
N TYR A 103 27.08 17.19 -18.61
CA TYR A 103 25.81 17.47 -17.94
C TYR A 103 25.99 17.36 -16.42
N PRO A 104 26.53 18.42 -15.76
CA PRO A 104 26.83 18.40 -14.32
C PRO A 104 25.63 18.11 -13.42
N ASP A 105 24.42 18.40 -13.87
CA ASP A 105 23.18 18.10 -13.15
C ASP A 105 22.87 16.59 -13.09
N MET A 106 23.40 15.79 -14.02
CA MET A 106 23.24 14.33 -14.02
C MET A 106 24.23 13.59 -13.09
N ARG A 107 25.11 14.32 -12.39
CA ARG A 107 26.19 13.70 -11.58
C ARG A 107 25.70 12.73 -10.51
N TYR A 108 24.49 12.93 -9.96
CA TYR A 108 23.90 12.01 -8.98
C TYR A 108 23.43 10.70 -9.63
N LEU A 109 22.89 10.76 -10.85
CA LEU A 109 22.55 9.58 -11.64
C LEU A 109 23.82 8.80 -12.04
N VAL A 110 24.90 9.53 -12.35
CA VAL A 110 26.23 8.93 -12.55
C VAL A 110 26.75 8.29 -11.26
N GLY A 111 26.58 8.94 -10.11
CA GLY A 111 26.94 8.38 -8.81
C GLY A 111 26.19 7.08 -8.51
N ARG A 112 24.91 7.01 -8.84
CA ARG A 112 24.12 5.77 -8.73
C ARG A 112 24.58 4.69 -9.71
N ALA A 113 24.93 5.06 -10.94
CA ALA A 113 25.56 4.11 -11.87
C ALA A 113 26.90 3.58 -11.33
N CYS A 114 27.70 4.42 -10.66
CA CYS A 114 28.93 3.99 -9.99
C CYS A 114 28.64 3.00 -8.86
N ALA A 115 27.57 3.21 -8.09
CA ALA A 115 27.14 2.27 -7.05
C ALA A 115 26.76 0.90 -7.63
N VAL A 116 26.10 0.86 -8.79
CA VAL A 116 25.81 -0.39 -9.51
C VAL A 116 27.08 -1.03 -10.06
N ALA A 117 27.94 -0.25 -10.72
CA ALA A 117 29.13 -0.75 -11.41
C ALA A 117 30.30 -1.12 -10.48
N GLY A 118 30.34 -0.53 -9.28
CA GLY A 118 31.49 -0.59 -8.38
C GLY A 118 32.60 0.40 -8.73
N TYR A 119 32.30 1.49 -9.43
CA TYR A 119 33.28 2.52 -9.81
C TYR A 119 33.55 3.50 -8.66
N ALA A 120 34.17 3.01 -7.58
CA ALA A 120 34.43 3.80 -6.37
C ALA A 120 35.34 5.02 -6.64
N THR A 121 36.34 4.89 -7.51
CA THR A 121 37.23 6.00 -7.88
C THR A 121 36.45 7.15 -8.49
N LEU A 122 35.67 6.88 -9.55
CA LEU A 122 34.81 7.88 -10.16
C LEU A 122 33.79 8.45 -9.17
N TYR A 123 33.17 7.61 -8.33
CA TYR A 123 32.25 8.10 -7.31
C TYR A 123 32.88 9.18 -6.42
N HIS A 124 34.12 8.99 -5.99
CA HIS A 124 34.85 9.99 -5.21
C HIS A 124 35.22 11.24 -6.02
N GLU A 125 35.50 11.12 -7.32
CA GLU A 125 35.74 12.27 -8.21
C GLU A 125 34.51 13.17 -8.38
N LEU A 126 33.29 12.62 -8.26
CA LEU A 126 32.04 13.37 -8.45
C LEU A 126 31.73 14.36 -7.31
N ASP A 127 32.40 14.20 -6.15
CA ASP A 127 32.23 15.04 -4.95
C ASP A 127 30.74 15.25 -4.58
N LEU A 128 30.04 14.13 -4.42
CA LEU A 128 28.62 14.11 -4.11
C LEU A 128 28.40 14.20 -2.59
N LEU A 129 27.30 14.85 -2.19
CA LEU A 129 26.76 14.68 -0.85
C LEU A 129 26.41 13.20 -0.58
N PRO A 130 26.48 12.73 0.67
CA PRO A 130 26.14 11.35 1.04
C PRO A 130 24.64 11.08 0.79
N GLU A 131 24.35 10.48 -0.36
CA GLU A 131 22.99 10.35 -0.89
C GLU A 131 22.41 8.96 -0.58
N VAL A 132 21.17 8.93 -0.07
CA VAL A 132 20.56 7.68 0.46
C VAL A 132 20.27 6.65 -0.62
N SER A 133 19.80 7.05 -1.81
CA SER A 133 19.52 6.12 -2.91
C SER A 133 20.80 5.52 -3.49
N ILE A 134 21.89 6.27 -3.55
CA ILE A 134 23.22 5.74 -3.90
C ILE A 134 23.67 4.70 -2.85
N ALA A 135 23.45 4.95 -1.56
CA ALA A 135 23.76 3.97 -0.51
C ALA A 135 22.90 2.71 -0.63
N GLU A 136 21.59 2.84 -0.86
CA GLU A 136 20.70 1.68 -1.07
C GLU A 136 21.14 0.84 -2.29
N GLU A 137 21.46 1.50 -3.40
CA GLU A 137 21.96 0.87 -4.63
C GLU A 137 23.32 0.18 -4.42
N ALA A 138 24.24 0.84 -3.71
CA ALA A 138 25.56 0.31 -3.41
C ALA A 138 25.49 -0.92 -2.50
N ARG A 139 24.54 -0.94 -1.55
CA ARG A 139 24.26 -2.09 -0.69
C ARG A 139 23.70 -3.26 -1.49
N ASP A 140 22.73 -3.00 -2.38
CA ASP A 140 22.17 -4.02 -3.29
C ASP A 140 23.29 -4.69 -4.13
N ASN A 141 24.32 -3.94 -4.49
CA ASN A 141 25.45 -4.39 -5.30
C ASN A 141 26.72 -4.73 -4.50
N SER A 142 26.63 -4.92 -3.18
CA SER A 142 27.78 -5.07 -2.27
C SER A 142 28.69 -6.28 -2.51
N ALA A 143 28.30 -7.20 -3.41
CA ALA A 143 29.15 -8.29 -3.90
C ALA A 143 30.39 -7.75 -4.64
N LYS A 144 30.31 -6.53 -5.18
CA LYS A 144 31.44 -5.79 -5.77
C LYS A 144 32.13 -4.97 -4.68
N ASP A 145 33.45 -5.11 -4.56
CA ASP A 145 34.23 -4.38 -3.55
C ASP A 145 34.08 -2.86 -3.67
N GLY A 146 34.02 -2.35 -4.91
CA GLY A 146 33.81 -0.92 -5.16
C GLY A 146 32.44 -0.42 -4.70
N SER A 147 31.37 -1.20 -4.91
CA SER A 147 30.03 -0.85 -4.41
C SER A 147 30.00 -0.85 -2.89
N ARG A 148 30.64 -1.83 -2.24
CA ARG A 148 30.80 -1.86 -0.78
C ARG A 148 31.57 -0.63 -0.27
N ALA A 149 32.64 -0.23 -0.95
CA ALA A 149 33.41 0.95 -0.60
C ALA A 149 32.57 2.24 -0.69
N ILE A 150 31.73 2.37 -1.72
CA ILE A 150 30.79 3.50 -1.86
C ILE A 150 29.79 3.50 -0.71
N PHE A 151 29.16 2.37 -0.41
CA PHE A 151 28.24 2.23 0.71
C PHE A 151 28.88 2.67 2.03
N ASP A 152 30.07 2.14 2.34
CA ASP A 152 30.80 2.49 3.56
C ASP A 152 31.17 3.98 3.60
N ALA A 153 31.53 4.57 2.45
CA ALA A 153 31.88 5.98 2.36
C ALA A 153 30.69 6.90 2.67
N VAL A 154 29.49 6.57 2.17
CA VAL A 154 28.25 7.29 2.46
C VAL A 154 27.87 7.12 3.93
N MET A 155 27.86 5.88 4.43
CA MET A 155 27.41 5.55 5.78
C MET A 155 28.35 6.02 6.89
N LYS A 156 29.61 6.35 6.57
CA LYS A 156 30.55 6.99 7.51
C LYS A 156 30.28 8.49 7.71
N GLN A 157 29.47 9.11 6.85
CA GLN A 157 29.16 10.53 7.00
C GLN A 157 28.19 10.78 8.17
N PRO A 158 28.27 11.96 8.82
CA PRO A 158 27.44 12.28 9.98
C PRO A 158 25.95 12.42 9.66
N ALA A 159 25.60 12.68 8.41
CA ALA A 159 24.24 12.79 7.92
C ALA A 159 24.16 12.34 6.46
N CYS A 160 23.00 11.86 6.03
CA CYS A 160 22.71 11.56 4.64
C CYS A 160 21.66 12.53 4.08
N TYR A 161 21.55 12.58 2.76
CA TYR A 161 20.68 13.48 2.01
C TYR A 161 19.76 12.68 1.09
N ALA A 162 18.51 13.13 0.93
CA ALA A 162 17.61 12.65 -0.12
C ALA A 162 17.63 13.66 -1.27
N ILE A 163 18.24 13.25 -2.38
CA ILE A 163 18.48 14.10 -3.55
C ILE A 163 17.80 13.47 -4.76
N VAL A 164 17.89 12.16 -4.88
CA VAL A 164 17.32 11.37 -5.96
C VAL A 164 15.92 10.91 -5.54
N ASP A 165 14.92 11.07 -6.41
CA ASP A 165 13.53 10.63 -6.16
C ASP A 165 13.02 9.76 -7.30
N ASP A 166 12.93 8.44 -7.04
CA ASP A 166 12.54 7.42 -8.00
C ASP A 166 11.04 7.44 -8.33
N TYR A 167 10.20 8.03 -7.48
CA TYR A 167 8.76 8.17 -7.75
C TYR A 167 8.51 9.20 -8.84
N THR A 168 9.26 10.29 -8.81
CA THR A 168 9.10 11.40 -9.74
C THR A 168 10.15 11.40 -10.85
N ARG A 169 11.19 10.56 -10.73
CA ARG A 169 12.37 10.50 -11.61
C ARG A 169 13.08 11.86 -11.67
N SER A 170 13.34 12.44 -10.50
CA SER A 170 13.92 13.77 -10.38
C SER A 170 15.14 13.82 -9.46
N CYS A 171 15.90 14.92 -9.54
CA CYS A 171 17.04 15.21 -8.67
C CYS A 171 16.88 16.60 -8.06
N ASN A 172 16.73 16.70 -6.74
CA ASN A 172 16.62 17.97 -6.02
C ASN A 172 17.96 18.37 -5.40
N ILE A 173 18.82 18.97 -6.23
CA ILE A 173 20.20 19.36 -5.86
C ILE A 173 20.22 20.66 -5.04
N ASP A 174 19.29 21.58 -5.30
CA ASP A 174 19.33 22.93 -4.72
C ASP A 174 18.89 22.96 -3.25
N LYS A 175 17.93 22.11 -2.87
CA LYS A 175 17.37 22.05 -1.51
C LYS A 175 17.18 20.60 -1.08
N PRO A 176 18.28 19.85 -0.90
CA PRO A 176 18.21 18.45 -0.53
C PRO A 176 17.70 18.30 0.91
N LEU A 177 16.90 17.26 1.16
CA LEU A 177 16.39 16.97 2.50
C LEU A 177 17.51 16.34 3.34
N CYS A 178 17.71 16.85 4.56
CA CYS A 178 18.68 16.33 5.54
C CYS A 178 18.20 16.59 6.98
N PRO A 179 18.35 15.63 7.92
CA PRO A 179 18.87 14.29 7.71
C PRO A 179 17.88 13.41 6.93
N ALA A 180 18.42 12.62 6.01
CA ALA A 180 17.70 11.57 5.30
C ALA A 180 18.18 10.19 5.74
N PHE A 181 17.36 9.19 5.45
CA PHE A 181 17.50 7.84 5.95
C PHE A 181 17.27 6.85 4.82
N MET A 182 17.93 5.70 4.88
CA MET A 182 17.61 4.59 3.97
C MET A 182 16.26 4.03 4.42
N ASN A 183 15.26 4.18 3.57
CA ASN A 183 13.87 3.87 3.86
C ASN A 183 13.28 2.90 2.82
N GLY A 184 14.06 2.35 1.89
CA GLY A 184 13.56 1.49 0.82
C GLY A 184 12.70 2.26 -0.18
N ASP A 185 13.08 3.51 -0.47
CA ASP A 185 12.44 4.40 -1.45
C ASP A 185 13.21 4.46 -2.78
N THR A 186 14.14 3.52 -2.97
CA THR A 186 14.96 3.39 -4.18
C THR A 186 14.62 2.13 -4.95
N ALA A 187 14.37 2.26 -6.25
CA ALA A 187 14.27 1.17 -7.20
C ALA A 187 15.67 0.60 -7.52
N VAL A 188 16.23 -0.18 -6.59
CA VAL A 188 17.57 -0.76 -6.74
C VAL A 188 17.67 -1.71 -7.94
N ARG A 189 18.89 -1.94 -8.45
CA ARG A 189 19.16 -2.76 -9.64
C ARG A 189 18.47 -4.11 -9.60
N SER A 190 18.51 -4.83 -8.47
CA SER A 190 17.86 -6.14 -8.34
C SER A 190 16.33 -6.09 -8.50
N SER A 191 15.69 -4.97 -8.16
CA SER A 191 14.24 -4.78 -8.38
C SER A 191 13.87 -4.68 -9.86
N LEU A 192 14.80 -4.25 -10.71
CA LEU A 192 14.57 -4.16 -12.17
C LEU A 192 14.55 -5.53 -12.85
N ASP A 193 15.06 -6.58 -12.20
CA ASP A 193 14.99 -7.95 -12.73
C ASP A 193 13.60 -8.58 -12.58
N VAL A 194 12.68 -7.94 -11.85
CA VAL A 194 11.26 -8.33 -11.87
C VAL A 194 10.65 -7.89 -13.18
N ARG A 195 10.14 -8.85 -13.96
CA ARG A 195 9.58 -8.67 -15.30
C ARG A 195 8.10 -9.05 -15.36
N LEU A 196 7.33 -8.28 -16.11
CA LEU A 196 5.91 -8.51 -16.34
C LEU A 196 5.66 -8.92 -17.79
N GLY A 197 5.19 -10.15 -17.97
CA GLY A 197 4.84 -10.70 -19.27
C GLY A 197 3.71 -9.94 -19.97
N LEU A 198 3.58 -10.20 -21.27
CA LEU A 198 2.54 -9.62 -22.12
C LEU A 198 1.12 -10.04 -21.74
N ASP A 199 0.98 -11.20 -21.09
CA ASP A 199 -0.27 -11.73 -20.54
C ASP A 199 -0.77 -10.93 -19.32
N MET A 200 0.12 -10.21 -18.65
CA MET A 200 -0.14 -9.44 -17.43
C MET A 200 -0.31 -7.94 -17.68
N TRP A 201 -0.70 -7.56 -18.90
CA TRP A 201 -0.77 -6.16 -19.35
C TRP A 201 -1.65 -5.23 -18.50
N GLU A 202 -2.66 -5.77 -17.81
CA GLU A 202 -3.51 -5.01 -16.88
C GLU A 202 -2.74 -4.54 -15.64
N LYS A 203 -1.66 -5.24 -15.27
CA LYS A 203 -0.87 -5.01 -14.05
C LYS A 203 0.40 -4.21 -14.26
N TRP A 204 0.76 -3.89 -15.51
CA TRP A 204 2.00 -3.16 -15.82
C TRP A 204 2.13 -1.85 -15.03
N ARG A 205 1.01 -1.19 -14.74
CA ARG A 205 0.97 0.12 -14.07
C ARG A 205 0.77 0.05 -12.56
N ASP A 206 0.73 -1.15 -11.99
CA ASP A 206 0.48 -1.35 -10.56
C ASP A 206 1.68 -0.97 -9.68
N HIS A 207 2.90 -1.03 -10.23
CA HIS A 207 4.10 -0.78 -9.44
C HIS A 207 4.42 0.71 -9.35
N TYR A 208 4.80 1.16 -8.16
CA TYR A 208 5.09 2.56 -7.85
C TYR A 208 6.43 3.05 -8.42
N PHE A 209 7.32 2.15 -8.82
CA PHE A 209 8.56 2.50 -9.51
C PHE A 209 8.45 2.23 -11.01
N ASN A 210 8.92 3.19 -11.81
CA ASN A 210 9.05 3.05 -13.26
C ASN A 210 10.24 3.86 -13.79
N ILE A 211 11.42 3.65 -13.19
CA ILE A 211 12.63 4.44 -13.49
C ILE A 211 13.18 4.19 -14.89
N ALA A 212 12.86 3.05 -15.51
CA ALA A 212 13.18 2.72 -16.91
C ALA A 212 12.10 3.15 -17.91
N GLU A 213 10.93 3.58 -17.43
CA GLU A 213 9.77 4.04 -18.19
C GLU A 213 9.03 2.99 -19.03
N ASP A 214 9.49 1.75 -19.00
CA ASP A 214 8.92 0.61 -19.69
C ASP A 214 8.01 -0.25 -18.81
N PHE A 215 7.77 0.13 -17.55
CA PHE A 215 6.99 -0.63 -16.58
C PHE A 215 7.49 -2.07 -16.36
N ASN A 216 8.78 -2.31 -16.63
CA ASN A 216 9.41 -3.63 -16.57
C ASN A 216 8.69 -4.69 -17.43
N VAL A 217 8.10 -4.29 -18.56
CA VAL A 217 7.50 -5.25 -19.49
C VAL A 217 8.55 -6.17 -20.09
N ASP A 218 8.18 -7.42 -20.32
CA ASP A 218 8.99 -8.41 -21.01
C ASP A 218 8.07 -9.41 -21.75
N GLU A 219 8.63 -10.35 -22.52
CA GLU A 219 7.83 -11.38 -23.18
C GLU A 219 7.16 -12.31 -22.17
N GLU A 220 7.90 -12.69 -21.14
CA GLU A 220 7.49 -13.61 -20.09
C GLU A 220 7.67 -12.96 -18.70
N SER A 221 6.79 -13.31 -17.76
CA SER A 221 6.92 -12.84 -16.39
C SER A 221 8.08 -13.54 -15.68
N SER A 222 8.84 -12.81 -14.88
CA SER A 222 9.86 -13.43 -14.02
C SER A 222 9.22 -14.23 -12.89
N GLU A 223 9.94 -15.23 -12.36
CA GLU A 223 9.51 -15.96 -11.15
C GLU A 223 9.37 -15.03 -9.93
N LYS A 224 10.29 -14.05 -9.83
CA LYS A 224 10.22 -13.01 -8.80
C LYS A 224 9.11 -12.03 -9.11
N THR A 225 8.45 -11.55 -8.06
CA THR A 225 7.44 -10.47 -8.18
C THR A 225 7.89 -9.24 -7.40
N ASN A 226 7.29 -8.08 -7.70
CA ASN A 226 7.54 -6.83 -6.97
C ASN A 226 6.91 -6.82 -5.57
N ARG A 227 6.20 -7.89 -5.20
CA ARG A 227 5.39 -7.97 -3.99
C ARG A 227 5.99 -9.03 -3.06
N GLN A 228 7.26 -8.90 -2.72
CA GLN A 228 7.96 -9.95 -1.97
C GLN A 228 7.50 -10.02 -0.51
N THR A 229 7.67 -11.18 0.10
CA THR A 229 7.47 -11.37 1.53
C THR A 229 8.57 -10.67 2.31
N ILE A 230 8.28 -10.34 3.57
CA ILE A 230 9.34 -9.86 4.45
C ILE A 230 10.22 -11.05 4.83
N ASP A 231 11.53 -10.88 4.67
CA ASP A 231 12.49 -11.89 5.09
C ASP A 231 12.35 -12.17 6.60
N SER A 232 12.45 -13.44 6.99
CA SER A 232 12.25 -13.88 8.38
C SER A 232 13.22 -13.21 9.37
N THR A 233 14.42 -12.81 8.90
CA THR A 233 15.39 -12.04 9.69
C THR A 233 14.96 -10.61 9.98
N HIS A 234 14.04 -10.06 9.19
CA HIS A 234 13.54 -8.69 9.29
C HIS A 234 12.20 -8.56 10.04
N VAL A 235 11.61 -9.66 10.52
CA VAL A 235 10.33 -9.64 11.26
C VAL A 235 10.42 -8.79 12.54
N SER A 236 11.61 -8.67 13.13
CA SER A 236 11.84 -7.76 14.27
C SER A 236 11.52 -6.30 13.98
N LEU A 237 11.51 -5.89 12.70
CA LEU A 237 11.14 -4.53 12.29
C LEU A 237 9.66 -4.20 12.56
N PHE A 238 8.79 -5.16 12.88
CA PHE A 238 7.41 -4.84 13.28
C PHE A 238 7.31 -4.39 14.73
N TYR A 239 8.08 -4.97 15.64
CA TYR A 239 7.93 -4.79 17.09
C TYR A 239 9.12 -4.11 17.78
N THR A 240 10.14 -3.69 17.03
CA THR A 240 11.26 -2.87 17.53
C THR A 240 11.13 -1.42 17.05
N PRO A 241 11.78 -0.44 17.72
CA PRO A 241 11.87 0.93 17.20
C PRO A 241 12.39 0.94 15.77
N LEU A 242 11.78 1.77 14.91
CA LEU A 242 12.14 1.82 13.50
C LEU A 242 13.59 2.30 13.33
N LEU A 243 14.47 1.44 12.80
CA LEU A 243 15.87 1.75 12.60
C LEU A 243 16.03 3.00 11.74
N SER A 244 16.99 3.88 12.04
CA SER A 244 17.26 5.07 11.22
C SER A 244 17.61 4.70 9.78
N HIS A 245 18.31 3.61 9.54
CA HIS A 245 18.54 3.10 8.19
C HIS A 245 17.97 1.69 8.09
N LEU A 246 16.93 1.51 7.29
CA LEU A 246 16.35 0.20 7.04
C LEU A 246 17.36 -0.69 6.31
N PRO A 247 17.34 -2.01 6.56
CA PRO A 247 18.01 -2.97 5.70
C PRO A 247 17.32 -3.01 4.31
N THR A 248 17.99 -3.62 3.33
CA THR A 248 17.35 -3.90 2.04
C THR A 248 16.28 -4.97 2.26
N THR A 249 15.01 -4.55 2.21
CA THR A 249 13.85 -5.43 2.43
C THR A 249 12.60 -4.85 1.76
N ASN A 250 11.58 -5.68 1.53
CA ASN A 250 10.28 -5.15 1.15
C ASN A 250 9.61 -4.49 2.36
N LYS A 251 9.53 -3.16 2.34
CA LYS A 251 8.88 -2.40 3.43
C LYS A 251 7.37 -2.27 3.29
N ASP A 252 6.76 -2.75 2.21
CA ASP A 252 5.32 -2.62 1.99
C ASP A 252 4.49 -3.23 3.14
N PRO A 253 4.83 -4.41 3.71
CA PRO A 253 4.19 -4.89 4.93
C PRO A 253 4.35 -3.97 6.14
N LEU A 254 5.50 -3.30 6.30
CA LEU A 254 5.73 -2.36 7.40
C LEU A 254 4.85 -1.11 7.27
N ILE A 255 4.59 -0.63 6.04
CA ILE A 255 3.67 0.48 5.76
C ILE A 255 2.25 0.09 6.17
N ILE A 256 1.79 -1.08 5.69
CA ILE A 256 0.43 -1.58 5.92
C ILE A 256 0.20 -1.80 7.41
N MET A 257 1.12 -2.44 8.13
CA MET A 257 0.99 -2.66 9.57
C MET A 257 0.99 -1.34 10.36
N ALA A 258 1.85 -0.39 10.00
CA ALA A 258 1.86 0.93 10.63
C ALA A 258 0.54 1.69 10.43
N ALA A 259 -0.09 1.56 9.25
CA ALA A 259 -1.42 2.10 9.00
C ALA A 259 -2.49 1.40 9.84
N TYR A 260 -2.48 0.06 9.87
CA TYR A 260 -3.44 -0.77 10.61
C TYR A 260 -3.45 -0.46 12.11
N GLU A 261 -2.28 -0.26 12.71
CA GLU A 261 -2.11 0.12 14.12
C GLU A 261 -2.46 1.59 14.39
N GLY A 262 -2.55 2.44 13.35
CA GLY A 262 -2.65 3.89 13.50
C GLY A 262 -1.36 4.52 14.06
N ASN A 263 -0.20 3.96 13.74
CA ASN A 263 1.10 4.42 14.22
C ASN A 263 1.63 5.58 13.36
N ILE A 264 1.34 6.82 13.76
CA ILE A 264 1.69 8.03 12.99
C ILE A 264 3.18 8.08 12.63
N GLU A 265 4.07 7.87 13.60
CA GLU A 265 5.51 8.04 13.41
C GLU A 265 6.08 7.03 12.40
N ARG A 266 5.67 5.75 12.51
CA ARG A 266 6.08 4.72 11.55
C ARG A 266 5.44 4.98 10.19
N TYR A 267 4.14 5.24 10.16
CA TYR A 267 3.39 5.40 8.92
C TYR A 267 3.89 6.61 8.13
N ALA A 268 4.05 7.77 8.78
CA ALA A 268 4.53 8.99 8.13
C ALA A 268 5.93 8.84 7.56
N ARG A 269 6.81 8.07 8.21
CA ARG A 269 8.17 7.81 7.72
C ARG A 269 8.22 6.77 6.59
N LEU A 270 7.35 5.75 6.62
CA LEU A 270 7.43 4.62 5.70
C LEU A 270 6.57 4.78 4.45
N ARG A 271 5.44 5.49 4.54
CA ARG A 271 4.43 5.61 3.46
C ARG A 271 5.06 6.07 2.15
N ARG A 272 4.54 5.55 1.05
CA ARG A 272 4.90 5.97 -0.30
C ARG A 272 3.97 7.09 -0.77
N PRO A 273 4.30 7.81 -1.87
CA PRO A 273 3.40 8.77 -2.48
C PRO A 273 2.10 8.15 -3.03
N VAL A 274 2.12 6.84 -3.33
CA VAL A 274 0.98 6.06 -3.80
C VAL A 274 0.53 5.12 -2.71
N ILE A 275 -0.79 5.08 -2.45
CA ILE A 275 -1.41 4.14 -1.50
C ILE A 275 -1.37 2.73 -2.09
N LEU A 276 -0.82 1.78 -1.35
CA LEU A 276 -0.81 0.36 -1.71
C LEU A 276 -2.23 -0.23 -1.65
N HIS A 277 -2.45 -1.37 -2.32
CA HIS A 277 -3.77 -1.98 -2.44
C HIS A 277 -4.47 -2.18 -1.07
N ASP A 278 -3.81 -2.85 -0.13
CA ASP A 278 -4.38 -3.14 1.19
C ASP A 278 -4.20 -1.97 2.20
N GLU A 279 -3.38 -0.98 1.86
CA GLU A 279 -3.05 0.15 2.75
C GLU A 279 -4.28 1.03 3.02
N GLY A 280 -5.15 1.25 2.03
CA GLY A 280 -6.37 2.05 2.22
C GLY A 280 -7.30 1.49 3.30
N TYR A 281 -7.52 0.17 3.26
CA TYR A 281 -8.30 -0.53 4.29
C TYR A 281 -7.62 -0.47 5.66
N ALA A 282 -6.29 -0.61 5.71
CA ALA A 282 -5.52 -0.51 6.94
C ALA A 282 -5.56 0.92 7.53
N ILE A 283 -5.52 1.97 6.70
CA ILE A 283 -5.67 3.37 7.12
C ILE A 283 -7.04 3.58 7.77
N VAL A 284 -8.12 3.15 7.12
CA VAL A 284 -9.49 3.27 7.65
C VAL A 284 -9.57 2.64 9.03
N ARG A 285 -9.14 1.37 9.16
CA ARG A 285 -9.09 0.67 10.44
C ARG A 285 -8.24 1.44 11.47
N GLY A 286 -7.03 1.85 11.11
CA GLY A 286 -6.15 2.62 12.01
C GLY A 286 -6.79 3.91 12.53
N ILE A 287 -7.56 4.61 11.70
CA ILE A 287 -8.30 5.83 12.07
C ILE A 287 -9.39 5.50 13.10
N TYR A 288 -10.17 4.44 12.87
CA TYR A 288 -11.18 3.97 13.82
C TYR A 288 -10.59 3.66 15.20
N HIS A 289 -9.37 3.12 15.25
CA HIS A 289 -8.74 2.68 16.50
C HIS A 289 -7.88 3.76 17.20
N ASN A 290 -7.39 4.77 16.47
CA ASN A 290 -6.44 5.74 17.00
C ASN A 290 -6.85 7.21 16.75
N THR A 291 -7.14 7.95 17.84
CA THR A 291 -7.59 9.35 17.78
C THR A 291 -6.52 10.30 17.23
N THR A 292 -5.24 10.12 17.56
CA THR A 292 -4.20 11.01 17.06
C THR A 292 -3.96 10.77 15.58
N PHE A 293 -4.02 9.51 15.12
CA PHE A 293 -3.94 9.15 13.71
C PHE A 293 -5.12 9.72 12.91
N ALA A 294 -6.35 9.61 13.43
CA ALA A 294 -7.54 10.25 12.87
C ALA A 294 -7.36 11.77 12.74
N LYS A 295 -6.84 12.42 13.80
CA LYS A 295 -6.60 13.86 13.76
C LYS A 295 -5.54 14.22 12.73
N TRP A 296 -4.45 13.48 12.64
CA TRP A 296 -3.40 13.71 11.65
C TRP A 296 -3.95 13.57 10.22
N TRP A 297 -4.71 12.51 9.94
CA TRP A 297 -5.36 12.31 8.64
C TRP A 297 -6.37 13.40 8.29
N SER A 298 -7.10 13.96 9.26
CA SER A 298 -8.01 15.10 9.02
C SER A 298 -7.31 16.33 8.45
N LEU A 299 -5.99 16.45 8.64
CA LEU A 299 -5.15 17.50 8.06
C LEU A 299 -4.58 17.13 6.68
N GLN A 300 -4.56 15.84 6.33
CA GLN A 300 -4.01 15.33 5.07
C GLN A 300 -5.06 15.29 3.95
N VAL A 301 -6.32 14.94 4.27
CA VAL A 301 -7.36 14.61 3.27
C VAL A 301 -7.52 15.69 2.19
N GLN A 302 -7.52 16.97 2.56
CA GLN A 302 -7.68 18.09 1.60
C GLN A 302 -6.57 18.14 0.54
N ASN A 303 -5.40 17.58 0.84
CA ASN A 303 -4.24 17.56 -0.05
C ASN A 303 -4.04 16.20 -0.72
N THR A 304 -4.91 15.21 -0.44
CA THR A 304 -4.73 13.84 -0.91
C THR A 304 -5.80 13.50 -1.94
N SER A 305 -5.44 13.50 -3.22
CA SER A 305 -6.32 13.01 -4.29
C SER A 305 -6.25 11.48 -4.38
N THR A 306 -6.94 10.79 -3.48
CA THR A 306 -6.99 9.31 -3.48
C THR A 306 -8.41 8.81 -3.71
N GLY A 307 -8.53 7.60 -4.29
CA GLY A 307 -9.81 6.89 -4.37
C GLY A 307 -10.43 6.57 -3.00
N TRP A 308 -9.65 6.73 -1.93
CA TRP A 308 -10.01 6.47 -0.53
C TRP A 308 -10.50 7.68 0.25
N ALA A 309 -10.54 8.87 -0.36
CA ALA A 309 -10.84 10.12 0.35
C ALA A 309 -12.18 10.05 1.11
N SER A 310 -13.22 9.51 0.48
CA SER A 310 -14.55 9.35 1.08
C SER A 310 -14.52 8.47 2.34
N ASP A 311 -13.91 7.28 2.25
CA ASP A 311 -13.89 6.31 3.35
C ASP A 311 -13.02 6.80 4.52
N ILE A 312 -11.90 7.47 4.21
CA ILE A 312 -11.05 8.11 5.20
C ILE A 312 -11.81 9.23 5.93
N GLU A 313 -12.55 10.09 5.22
CA GLU A 313 -13.37 11.14 5.85
C GLU A 313 -14.46 10.57 6.77
N LYS A 314 -15.16 9.51 6.31
CA LYS A 314 -16.15 8.80 7.13
C LYS A 314 -15.52 8.23 8.40
N ALA A 315 -14.37 7.56 8.28
CA ALA A 315 -13.65 6.98 9.41
C ALA A 315 -13.20 8.05 10.42
N ILE A 316 -12.71 9.20 9.93
CA ILE A 316 -12.32 10.33 10.79
C ILE A 316 -13.53 10.82 11.57
N LEU A 317 -14.66 11.02 10.89
CA LEU A 317 -15.89 11.50 11.50
C LEU A 317 -16.42 10.51 12.55
N ALA A 318 -16.41 9.22 12.23
CA ALA A 318 -16.77 8.15 13.16
C ALA A 318 -15.91 8.22 14.42
N ARG A 319 -14.58 8.31 14.25
CA ARG A 319 -13.66 8.39 15.39
C ARG A 319 -13.88 9.63 16.24
N PHE A 320 -14.20 10.77 15.64
CA PHE A 320 -14.50 12.00 16.39
C PHE A 320 -15.80 11.90 17.19
N ILE A 321 -16.86 11.31 16.61
CA ILE A 321 -18.10 11.01 17.34
C ILE A 321 -17.82 10.10 18.54
N MET A 322 -17.03 9.05 18.35
CA MET A 322 -16.60 8.10 19.40
C MET A 322 -15.85 8.75 20.58
N VAL A 323 -15.20 9.88 20.36
CA VAL A 323 -14.55 10.67 21.42
C VAL A 323 -15.35 11.90 21.84
N ASN A 324 -16.66 11.92 21.53
CA ASN A 324 -17.61 12.97 21.89
C ASN A 324 -17.41 14.33 21.19
N ASP A 325 -16.67 14.36 20.09
CA ASP A 325 -16.52 15.57 19.29
C ASP A 325 -17.51 15.60 18.11
N LEU A 326 -18.41 16.59 18.13
CA LEU A 326 -19.35 16.88 17.04
C LEU A 326 -19.01 18.19 16.32
N SER A 327 -17.83 18.78 16.57
CA SER A 327 -17.44 20.07 15.96
C SER A 327 -17.42 20.03 14.42
N HIS A 328 -17.17 18.85 13.86
CA HIS A 328 -17.16 18.60 12.42
C HIS A 328 -18.54 18.25 11.82
N ILE A 329 -19.60 18.20 12.65
CA ILE A 329 -20.97 17.91 12.23
C ILE A 329 -21.77 19.21 12.17
N THR A 330 -22.02 19.69 10.96
CA THR A 330 -22.83 20.88 10.71
C THR A 330 -24.28 20.52 10.35
N PRO A 331 -25.29 21.27 10.82
CA PRO A 331 -26.70 21.00 10.50
C PRO A 331 -27.10 21.27 9.03
N ALA A 332 -26.31 22.08 8.30
CA ALA A 332 -26.73 22.70 7.05
C ALA A 332 -26.08 22.09 5.79
N LYS A 333 -25.12 21.18 5.94
CA LYS A 333 -24.53 20.45 4.83
C LYS A 333 -24.74 18.96 5.05
N PRO A 334 -25.47 18.27 4.16
CA PRO A 334 -25.25 16.84 4.00
C PRO A 334 -23.74 16.67 3.84
N SER A 335 -23.11 15.83 4.65
CA SER A 335 -21.78 15.35 4.26
C SER A 335 -21.97 14.78 2.86
N LEU A 336 -21.09 15.15 1.91
CA LEU A 336 -21.09 14.60 0.55
C LEU A 336 -21.12 13.07 0.54
N TYR A 337 -20.74 12.46 1.66
CA TYR A 337 -20.48 11.04 1.84
C TYR A 337 -21.45 10.34 2.83
N GLY A 338 -22.37 11.03 3.51
CA GLY A 338 -23.30 10.42 4.48
C GLY A 338 -22.81 10.35 5.94
N ILE A 339 -23.62 9.76 6.82
CA ILE A 339 -23.25 9.50 8.23
C ILE A 339 -22.38 8.23 8.26
N PRO A 340 -21.31 8.15 9.09
CA PRO A 340 -20.52 6.93 9.18
C PRO A 340 -21.35 5.76 9.73
N ASP A 341 -21.16 4.57 9.18
CA ASP A 341 -21.99 3.39 9.48
C ASP A 341 -21.76 2.88 10.91
N LEU A 342 -20.51 2.88 11.37
CA LEU A 342 -20.11 2.45 12.71
C LEU A 342 -19.65 3.65 13.55
N ILE A 343 -20.36 3.96 14.64
CA ILE A 343 -20.01 5.10 15.53
C ILE A 343 -19.81 4.71 17.00
N TRP A 344 -19.75 3.42 17.32
CA TRP A 344 -19.70 2.90 18.69
C TRP A 344 -18.62 1.85 18.96
N TRP A 345 -17.67 1.65 18.04
CA TRP A 345 -16.54 0.72 18.23
C TRP A 345 -15.25 1.30 17.63
N PRO A 346 -14.10 1.23 18.33
CA PRO A 346 -13.86 0.52 19.60
C PRO A 346 -14.26 1.30 20.86
N LEU A 347 -14.79 2.52 20.72
CA LEU A 347 -15.24 3.34 21.83
C LEU A 347 -16.72 3.68 21.67
N ILE A 348 -17.45 3.69 22.77
CA ILE A 348 -18.87 4.05 22.81
C ILE A 348 -18.97 5.55 23.18
N PRO A 349 -19.57 6.41 22.33
CA PRO A 349 -19.83 7.80 22.66
C PRO A 349 -20.76 7.94 23.87
N ALA A 350 -20.65 9.04 24.60
CA ALA A 350 -21.56 9.37 25.69
C ALA A 350 -22.99 9.59 25.18
N GLU A 351 -23.98 9.25 26.01
CA GLU A 351 -25.40 9.39 25.69
C GLU A 351 -25.77 10.83 25.24
N ASP A 352 -25.24 11.86 25.90
CA ASP A 352 -25.50 13.26 25.56
C ASP A 352 -24.97 13.63 24.17
N THR A 353 -23.81 13.07 23.77
CA THR A 353 -23.25 13.23 22.44
C THR A 353 -24.19 12.64 21.40
N LEU A 354 -24.67 11.42 21.62
CA LEU A 354 -25.58 10.74 20.71
C LEU A 354 -26.93 11.48 20.60
N ARG A 355 -27.44 12.01 21.71
CA ARG A 355 -28.64 12.86 21.75
C ARG A 355 -28.46 14.13 20.89
N GLU A 356 -27.32 14.80 21.04
CA GLU A 356 -26.98 15.98 20.25
C GLU A 356 -26.74 15.63 18.76
N LEU A 357 -26.17 14.46 18.47
CA LEU A 357 -25.99 13.97 17.11
C LEU A 357 -27.33 13.82 16.38
N VAL A 358 -28.31 13.14 16.99
CA VAL A 358 -29.67 13.02 16.41
C VAL A 358 -30.32 14.38 16.24
N ARG A 359 -30.12 15.31 17.19
CA ARG A 359 -30.66 16.67 17.09
C ARG A 359 -30.07 17.43 15.89
N ARG A 360 -28.79 17.24 15.57
CA ARG A 360 -28.11 17.88 14.42
C ARG A 360 -28.36 17.16 13.10
N ARG A 361 -28.43 15.83 13.13
CA ARG A 361 -28.51 14.93 11.98
C ARG A 361 -29.54 13.81 12.26
N PRO A 362 -30.84 14.07 12.07
CA PRO A 362 -31.90 13.10 12.31
C PRO A 362 -31.77 11.80 11.49
N GLU A 363 -31.03 11.82 10.38
CA GLU A 363 -30.73 10.63 9.58
C GLU A 363 -29.80 9.64 10.30
N ALA A 364 -29.05 10.06 11.33
CA ALA A 364 -28.15 9.19 12.11
C ALA A 364 -28.88 8.30 13.14
N LYS A 365 -30.22 8.27 13.12
CA LYS A 365 -31.04 7.58 14.13
C LYS A 365 -30.72 6.09 14.23
N LEU A 366 -30.50 5.41 13.10
CA LEU A 366 -30.19 3.97 13.09
C LEU A 366 -28.86 3.70 13.79
N GLN A 367 -27.80 4.43 13.41
CA GLN A 367 -26.47 4.31 14.00
C GLN A 367 -26.47 4.67 15.49
N VAL A 368 -27.27 5.67 15.89
CA VAL A 368 -27.45 6.04 17.30
C VAL A 368 -28.21 4.96 18.07
N ALA A 369 -29.23 4.34 17.48
CA ALA A 369 -29.95 3.22 18.09
C ALA A 369 -29.04 2.00 18.28
N MET A 370 -28.21 1.68 17.28
CA MET A 370 -27.15 0.66 17.38
C MET A 370 -26.15 0.99 18.50
N ALA A 371 -25.71 2.24 18.61
CA ALA A 371 -24.86 2.69 19.72
C ALA A 371 -25.56 2.58 21.10
N CYS A 372 -26.87 2.82 21.18
CA CYS A 372 -27.64 2.65 22.42
C CYS A 372 -27.68 1.19 22.87
N ILE A 373 -27.83 0.24 21.95
CA ILE A 373 -27.74 -1.20 22.26
C ILE A 373 -26.35 -1.53 22.82
N ALA A 374 -25.29 -1.04 22.17
CA ALA A 374 -23.91 -1.28 22.61
C ALA A 374 -23.60 -0.65 23.98
N GLY A 375 -24.10 0.56 24.26
CA GLY A 375 -23.87 1.32 25.49
C GLY A 375 -24.87 1.11 26.62
N ASP A 376 -25.92 0.30 26.41
CA ASP A 376 -27.11 0.17 27.26
C ASP A 376 -27.81 1.51 27.60
N TYR A 377 -27.95 2.41 26.62
CA TYR A 377 -28.57 3.73 26.79
C TYR A 377 -30.09 3.73 26.59
N ARG A 378 -30.82 3.11 27.53
CA ARG A 378 -32.28 2.94 27.45
C ARG A 378 -33.05 4.26 27.37
N GLN A 379 -32.66 5.27 28.13
CA GLN A 379 -33.37 6.55 28.15
C GLN A 379 -33.31 7.25 26.78
N LEU A 380 -32.13 7.24 26.15
CA LEU A 380 -31.98 7.76 24.79
C LEU A 380 -32.75 6.91 23.79
N TRP A 381 -32.65 5.58 23.85
CA TRP A 381 -33.41 4.65 23.00
C TRP A 381 -34.91 4.95 23.03
N ASP A 382 -35.49 5.07 24.23
CA ASP A 382 -36.92 5.36 24.40
C ASP A 382 -37.28 6.74 23.84
N SER A 383 -36.38 7.72 23.97
CA SER A 383 -36.61 9.07 23.47
C SER A 383 -36.55 9.19 21.94
N ILE A 384 -35.68 8.41 21.28
CA ILE A 384 -35.57 8.39 19.82
C ILE A 384 -36.58 7.45 19.18
N ALA A 385 -37.07 6.46 19.93
CA ALA A 385 -38.08 5.47 19.56
C ALA A 385 -37.84 4.88 18.17
N PRO A 386 -36.75 4.11 17.97
CA PRO A 386 -36.32 3.68 16.65
C PRO A 386 -37.34 2.71 16.04
N GLU A 387 -37.46 2.74 14.71
CA GLU A 387 -38.22 1.75 13.95
C GLU A 387 -37.47 0.41 13.96
N PRO A 388 -38.17 -0.72 14.07
CA PRO A 388 -37.59 -2.05 13.91
C PRO A 388 -36.82 -2.24 12.60
N HIS A 389 -35.53 -2.54 12.73
CA HIS A 389 -34.62 -2.88 11.63
C HIS A 389 -33.97 -4.24 11.89
N SER A 390 -33.57 -4.96 10.83
CA SER A 390 -32.85 -6.24 10.96
C SER A 390 -31.53 -6.06 11.73
N GLU A 391 -30.78 -4.99 11.45
CA GLU A 391 -29.48 -4.75 12.07
C GLU A 391 -29.59 -4.48 13.57
N LEU A 392 -30.66 -3.79 14.00
CA LEU A 392 -30.95 -3.58 15.41
C LEU A 392 -31.30 -4.90 16.11
N MET A 393 -32.05 -5.78 15.43
CA MET A 393 -32.39 -7.09 15.97
C MET A 393 -31.16 -7.99 16.07
N ASP A 394 -30.33 -8.04 15.02
CA ASP A 394 -29.11 -8.85 14.98
C ASP A 394 -28.12 -8.39 16.04
N GLN A 395 -27.90 -7.08 16.17
CA GLN A 395 -27.03 -6.53 17.22
C GLN A 395 -27.60 -6.77 18.63
N ALA A 396 -28.91 -6.62 18.83
CA ALA A 396 -29.54 -6.84 20.13
C ALA A 396 -29.50 -8.32 20.56
N ARG A 397 -29.68 -9.24 19.61
CA ARG A 397 -29.58 -10.69 19.83
C ARG A 397 -28.14 -11.18 19.89
N GLN A 398 -27.22 -10.44 19.29
CA GLN A 398 -25.86 -10.86 18.95
C GLN A 398 -25.85 -12.14 18.10
N ASP A 399 -26.84 -12.29 17.20
CA ASP A 399 -26.92 -13.46 16.31
C ASP A 399 -25.84 -13.34 15.23
N GLN A 400 -25.21 -14.46 14.87
CA GLN A 400 -24.22 -14.46 13.78
C GLN A 400 -24.95 -14.73 12.46
N SER A 401 -24.99 -13.73 11.57
CA SER A 401 -25.48 -13.84 10.19
C SER A 401 -24.46 -14.52 9.27
N HIS A 402 -23.84 -15.65 9.68
CA HIS A 402 -23.03 -16.48 8.78
C HIS A 402 -23.59 -17.91 8.69
N PRO A 403 -24.13 -18.35 7.53
CA PRO A 403 -24.72 -19.67 7.37
C PRO A 403 -23.78 -20.84 7.69
N GLU A 404 -22.46 -20.66 7.47
CA GLU A 404 -21.45 -21.72 7.65
C GLU A 404 -20.88 -21.81 9.08
N ALA A 405 -21.08 -20.79 9.93
CA ALA A 405 -20.61 -20.80 11.32
C ALA A 405 -21.57 -21.54 12.28
N THR A 406 -22.72 -21.96 11.78
CA THR A 406 -23.82 -22.53 12.58
C THR A 406 -23.55 -23.93 13.14
N GLN A 407 -22.45 -24.59 12.77
CA GLN A 407 -22.13 -25.94 13.24
C GLN A 407 -21.40 -25.98 14.59
N TYR A 408 -20.77 -24.89 15.05
CA TYR A 408 -19.81 -24.95 16.17
C TYR A 408 -20.18 -24.13 17.42
N TRP A 409 -21.19 -23.26 17.38
CA TRP A 409 -21.53 -22.41 18.52
C TRP A 409 -23.03 -22.48 18.86
N PRO A 410 -23.42 -22.74 20.13
CA PRO A 410 -24.83 -22.79 20.51
C PRO A 410 -25.48 -21.41 20.31
N ARG A 411 -26.65 -21.37 19.66
CA ARG A 411 -27.57 -20.22 19.69
C ARG A 411 -27.87 -19.88 21.15
N SER A 412 -27.25 -18.84 21.68
CA SER A 412 -27.58 -18.32 23.01
C SER A 412 -28.34 -17.01 22.83
N PRO A 413 -29.66 -16.97 23.08
CA PRO A 413 -30.41 -15.73 23.02
C PRO A 413 -30.09 -14.89 24.26
N ASN A 414 -29.24 -13.87 24.10
CA ASN A 414 -29.12 -12.79 25.07
C ASN A 414 -30.39 -11.92 25.00
N ARG A 415 -31.51 -12.44 25.50
CA ARG A 415 -32.79 -11.71 25.53
C ARG A 415 -32.65 -10.48 26.43
N ASN A 416 -32.77 -9.29 25.85
CA ASN A 416 -32.64 -8.02 26.54
C ASN A 416 -33.81 -7.09 26.21
N TYR A 417 -33.87 -5.94 26.91
CA TYR A 417 -34.88 -4.90 26.74
C TYR A 417 -35.11 -4.51 25.27
N TYR A 418 -34.03 -4.41 24.49
CA TYR A 418 -34.07 -3.98 23.10
C TYR A 418 -34.75 -5.02 22.20
N VAL A 419 -34.51 -6.31 22.41
CA VAL A 419 -35.21 -7.39 21.69
C VAL A 419 -36.71 -7.33 21.94
N ASP A 420 -37.13 -7.26 23.21
CA ASP A 420 -38.55 -7.21 23.57
C ASP A 420 -39.23 -5.94 22.99
N TYR A 421 -38.53 -4.80 23.01
CA TYR A 421 -39.01 -3.57 22.39
C TYR A 421 -39.22 -3.74 20.88
N LEU A 422 -38.23 -4.27 20.16
CA LEU A 422 -38.26 -4.39 18.70
C LEU A 422 -39.34 -5.37 18.24
N GLU A 423 -39.52 -6.51 18.92
CA GLU A 423 -40.56 -7.49 18.62
C GLU A 423 -41.96 -6.89 18.81
N LYS A 424 -42.20 -6.27 19.97
CA LYS A 424 -43.49 -5.61 20.26
C LYS A 424 -43.78 -4.51 19.24
N ARG A 425 -42.77 -3.71 18.90
CA ARG A 425 -42.93 -2.60 17.94
C ARG A 425 -43.20 -3.10 16.52
N ALA A 426 -42.58 -4.21 16.11
CA ALA A 426 -42.85 -4.85 14.82
C ALA A 426 -44.28 -5.42 14.75
N GLU A 427 -44.76 -6.04 15.83
CA GLU A 427 -46.15 -6.50 15.96
C GLU A 427 -47.15 -5.34 15.87
N GLU A 428 -46.90 -4.22 16.56
CA GLU A 428 -47.74 -3.01 16.51
C GLU A 428 -47.84 -2.42 15.10
N MET A 429 -46.77 -2.52 14.30
CA MET A 429 -46.75 -2.01 12.92
C MET A 429 -47.34 -2.98 11.90
N GLY A 430 -47.69 -4.21 12.30
CA GLY A 430 -48.27 -5.23 11.42
C GLY A 430 -47.26 -5.92 10.49
N ASP A 431 -45.96 -5.78 10.76
CA ASP A 431 -44.85 -6.13 9.86
C ASP A 431 -44.02 -7.32 10.39
N SER A 432 -44.69 -8.35 10.91
CA SER A 432 -44.04 -9.52 11.53
C SER A 432 -43.23 -10.41 10.57
N ILE A 433 -43.11 -10.05 9.27
CA ILE A 433 -42.47 -10.90 8.26
C ILE A 433 -41.32 -10.19 7.51
N ASN A 434 -41.23 -8.85 7.49
CA ASN A 434 -40.16 -8.14 6.77
C ASN A 434 -39.68 -6.91 7.57
N MET A 435 -38.68 -7.10 8.45
CA MET A 435 -38.00 -5.95 9.06
C MET A 435 -37.30 -5.13 7.98
N ILE A 436 -37.26 -3.80 8.15
CA ILE A 436 -36.54 -2.91 7.23
C ILE A 436 -35.05 -3.24 7.33
N HIS A 437 -34.41 -3.42 6.17
CA HIS A 437 -32.99 -3.75 6.07
C HIS A 437 -32.21 -2.54 5.54
N CYS A 438 -31.13 -2.19 6.24
CA CYS A 438 -30.15 -1.19 5.83
C CYS A 438 -28.82 -1.88 5.49
N SER A 439 -28.57 -2.10 4.20
CA SER A 439 -27.35 -2.77 3.71
C SER A 439 -26.04 -2.09 4.10
N GLU A 440 -26.07 -0.80 4.48
CA GLU A 440 -24.87 -0.06 4.89
C GLU A 440 -24.45 -0.36 6.33
N CYS A 441 -25.36 -0.85 7.19
CA CYS A 441 -25.12 -1.12 8.61
C CYS A 441 -25.09 -2.61 8.96
N GLU A 442 -25.33 -3.50 7.99
CA GLU A 442 -25.39 -4.96 8.17
C GLU A 442 -24.11 -5.49 8.84
N ASP A 443 -22.96 -5.14 8.27
CA ASP A 443 -21.67 -5.61 8.75
C ASP A 443 -21.34 -5.03 10.14
N ALA A 444 -21.82 -3.82 10.47
CA ALA A 444 -21.60 -3.22 11.78
C ALA A 444 -22.32 -3.97 12.92
N ALA A 445 -23.37 -4.74 12.62
CA ALA A 445 -24.14 -5.51 13.59
C ALA A 445 -23.42 -6.78 14.08
N VAL A 446 -22.36 -7.24 13.39
CA VAL A 446 -21.63 -8.45 13.77
C VAL A 446 -21.04 -8.34 15.17
N ARG A 447 -21.09 -9.46 15.92
CA ARG A 447 -20.59 -9.52 17.29
C ARG A 447 -19.08 -9.32 17.38
N ASP A 448 -18.33 -10.07 16.58
CA ASP A 448 -16.87 -9.99 16.54
C ASP A 448 -16.44 -9.05 15.41
N LYS A 449 -16.07 -7.83 15.79
CA LYS A 449 -15.66 -6.76 14.85
C LYS A 449 -14.17 -6.81 14.49
N GLU A 450 -13.38 -7.57 15.24
CA GLU A 450 -11.94 -7.70 15.06
C GLU A 450 -11.54 -9.18 15.17
N PRO A 451 -11.96 -10.01 14.21
CA PRO A 451 -11.80 -11.45 14.35
C PRO A 451 -10.34 -11.87 14.40
N THR A 452 -10.01 -12.66 15.41
CA THR A 452 -8.67 -13.23 15.63
C THR A 452 -8.48 -14.55 14.88
N SER A 453 -7.21 -14.93 14.65
CA SER A 453 -6.85 -16.20 14.01
C SER A 453 -6.13 -17.14 14.98
N THR A 454 -6.35 -18.45 14.82
CA THR A 454 -5.50 -19.51 15.40
C THR A 454 -4.59 -20.17 14.35
N TRP A 455 -4.70 -19.73 13.10
CA TRP A 455 -3.87 -20.16 11.99
C TRP A 455 -2.63 -19.26 11.92
N LEU A 456 -1.48 -19.84 12.26
CA LEU A 456 -0.18 -19.21 12.11
C LEU A 456 0.28 -19.44 10.68
N GLY A 457 0.34 -18.37 9.89
CA GLY A 457 0.93 -18.39 8.55
C GLY A 457 2.42 -18.69 8.60
N ASP A 458 2.97 -19.05 7.44
CA ASP A 458 4.39 -19.24 7.19
C ASP A 458 5.14 -17.92 6.95
N GLU A 459 4.45 -16.86 6.51
CA GLU A 459 5.10 -15.60 6.15
C GLU A 459 4.20 -14.35 6.35
N ILE A 460 4.83 -13.17 6.24
CA ILE A 460 4.14 -11.87 6.15
C ILE A 460 4.43 -11.27 4.77
N SER A 461 3.38 -10.92 4.01
CA SER A 461 3.49 -10.46 2.62
C SER A 461 2.53 -9.31 2.32
N ALA A 462 2.88 -8.43 1.38
CA ALA A 462 2.03 -7.31 0.95
C ALA A 462 1.41 -7.55 -0.45
N HIS A 463 1.06 -8.79 -0.77
CA HIS A 463 0.27 -9.07 -1.97
C HIS A 463 -1.14 -8.49 -1.83
N PRO A 464 -1.82 -8.09 -2.92
CA PRO A 464 -3.22 -7.70 -2.86
C PRO A 464 -4.04 -8.77 -2.16
N TYR A 465 -4.90 -8.35 -1.25
CA TYR A 465 -5.75 -9.23 -0.46
C TYR A 465 -5.00 -10.13 0.54
N ALA A 466 -3.76 -9.78 0.91
CA ALA A 466 -3.02 -10.44 1.98
C ALA A 466 -3.53 -10.06 3.38
N LEU A 467 -4.02 -8.82 3.55
CA LEU A 467 -4.57 -8.32 4.81
C LEU A 467 -6.10 -8.25 4.77
N VAL A 468 -6.70 -8.11 3.59
CA VAL A 468 -8.15 -8.08 3.48
C VAL A 468 -8.71 -9.49 3.24
N ASN A 469 -9.55 -9.96 4.16
CA ASN A 469 -10.19 -11.25 4.02
C ASN A 469 -11.06 -11.26 2.75
N SER A 470 -10.85 -12.23 1.87
CA SER A 470 -11.74 -12.51 0.74
C SER A 470 -13.05 -13.23 1.15
N ASN A 471 -13.54 -13.02 2.37
CA ASN A 471 -14.76 -13.63 2.90
C ASN A 471 -15.96 -12.66 2.79
N PRO A 472 -17.21 -13.14 2.59
CA PRO A 472 -18.25 -12.44 1.82
C PRO A 472 -19.05 -11.35 2.56
N GLY A 473 -18.77 -11.07 3.82
CA GLY A 473 -19.62 -10.25 4.70
C GLY A 473 -19.14 -8.81 4.89
N GLY A 474 -18.64 -8.19 3.81
CA GLY A 474 -18.27 -6.77 3.77
C GLY A 474 -17.33 -6.28 4.89
N SER A 475 -17.51 -5.05 5.35
CA SER A 475 -16.60 -4.38 6.29
C SER A 475 -17.39 -3.68 7.38
N VAL A 476 -17.04 -3.93 8.66
CA VAL A 476 -17.69 -3.23 9.78
C VAL A 476 -17.45 -1.71 9.75
N TYR A 477 -16.51 -1.24 8.93
CA TYR A 477 -16.11 0.15 8.81
C TYR A 477 -16.76 0.89 7.62
N GLY A 478 -17.57 0.20 6.81
CA GLY A 478 -18.26 0.74 5.65
C GLY A 478 -18.25 -0.23 4.46
N TRP A 479 -18.25 0.31 3.23
CA TRP A 479 -18.33 -0.52 2.03
C TRP A 479 -17.01 -1.23 1.69
N GLY A 480 -17.09 -2.47 1.20
CA GLY A 480 -15.93 -3.23 0.71
C GLY A 480 -15.35 -4.22 1.72
N SER A 481 -14.05 -4.51 1.61
CA SER A 481 -13.38 -5.49 2.48
C SER A 481 -12.87 -4.86 3.79
N GLN A 482 -12.79 -5.66 4.85
CA GLN A 482 -12.17 -5.24 6.11
C GLN A 482 -10.70 -5.66 6.18
N ALA A 483 -9.82 -4.73 6.58
CA ALA A 483 -8.46 -5.05 6.96
C ALA A 483 -8.44 -5.93 8.22
N ASN A 484 -7.79 -7.09 8.15
CA ASN A 484 -7.60 -8.02 9.25
C ASN A 484 -6.14 -8.48 9.29
N ALA A 485 -5.37 -7.93 10.24
CA ALA A 485 -3.98 -8.30 10.44
C ALA A 485 -3.78 -9.48 11.41
N SER A 486 -4.82 -10.21 11.79
CA SER A 486 -4.74 -11.20 12.89
C SER A 486 -3.72 -12.31 12.64
N SER A 487 -3.54 -12.74 11.38
CA SER A 487 -2.51 -13.71 11.02
C SER A 487 -1.09 -13.13 11.19
N TRP A 488 -0.89 -11.85 10.82
CA TRP A 488 0.38 -11.15 11.00
C TRP A 488 0.66 -10.88 12.47
N GLU A 489 -0.33 -10.44 13.25
CA GLU A 489 -0.22 -10.23 14.70
C GLU A 489 0.16 -11.54 15.40
N LEU A 490 -0.48 -12.66 15.01
CA LEU A 490 -0.14 -13.99 15.52
C LEU A 490 1.29 -14.38 15.14
N PHE A 491 1.70 -14.11 13.89
CA PHE A 491 3.06 -14.36 13.44
C PHE A 491 4.10 -13.55 14.21
N ILE A 492 3.85 -12.25 14.39
CA ILE A 492 4.70 -11.33 15.16
C ILE A 492 4.87 -11.78 16.62
N CYS A 493 3.79 -12.22 17.26
CA CYS A 493 3.81 -12.67 18.65
C CYS A 493 4.39 -14.08 18.84
N SER A 494 4.47 -14.88 17.77
CA SER A 494 4.92 -16.27 17.83
C SER A 494 6.43 -16.38 18.04
N SER A 495 6.85 -17.41 18.78
CA SER A 495 8.27 -17.69 18.98
C SER A 495 8.98 -18.04 17.65
N GLU A 496 10.29 -17.85 17.59
CA GLU A 496 11.09 -18.25 16.41
C GLU A 496 10.93 -19.73 16.07
N GLY A 497 10.82 -20.60 17.07
CA GLY A 497 10.59 -22.04 16.86
C GLY A 497 9.24 -22.34 16.22
N MET A 498 8.19 -21.62 16.61
CA MET A 498 6.85 -21.78 16.02
C MET A 498 6.79 -21.23 14.60
N ARG A 499 7.41 -20.08 14.34
CA ARG A 499 7.51 -19.52 12.99
C ARG A 499 8.27 -20.45 12.05
N ARG A 500 9.42 -20.99 12.47
CA ARG A 500 10.17 -21.97 11.68
C ARG A 500 9.34 -23.22 11.38
N LYS A 501 8.61 -23.73 12.37
CA LYS A 501 7.71 -24.86 12.15
C LYS A 501 6.61 -24.53 11.14
N ALA A 502 6.04 -23.32 11.20
CA ALA A 502 5.05 -22.87 10.23
C ALA A 502 5.64 -22.76 8.82
N GLU A 503 6.84 -22.21 8.68
CA GLU A 503 7.59 -22.17 7.41
C GLU A 503 7.83 -23.58 6.84
N GLU A 504 8.18 -24.57 7.68
CA GLU A 504 8.40 -25.96 7.26
C GLU A 504 7.12 -26.69 6.84
N GLU A 505 5.97 -26.35 7.46
CA GLU A 505 4.68 -27.02 7.26
C GLU A 505 3.74 -26.28 6.29
N GLY A 506 4.10 -25.08 5.82
CA GLY A 506 3.25 -24.23 4.97
C GLY A 506 2.09 -23.58 5.76
N GLY A 507 2.37 -23.20 7.01
CA GLY A 507 1.42 -22.73 8.00
C GLY A 507 0.97 -23.84 8.95
N LEU A 508 0.53 -23.46 10.15
CA LEU A 508 0.06 -24.41 11.17
C LEU A 508 -1.05 -23.86 12.04
N ARG A 509 -1.85 -24.76 12.59
CA ARG A 509 -2.84 -24.43 13.61
C ARG A 509 -2.25 -24.65 15.00
N LEU A 510 -2.27 -23.62 15.85
CA LEU A 510 -1.55 -23.64 17.14
C LEU A 510 -2.08 -24.66 18.16
N TYR A 511 -3.35 -25.07 18.04
CA TYR A 511 -4.05 -25.86 19.06
C TYR A 511 -4.92 -26.99 18.49
N ASP A 512 -4.50 -27.66 17.41
CA ASP A 512 -5.20 -28.88 16.97
C ASP A 512 -4.96 -30.03 17.97
N ASP A 513 -5.77 -30.05 19.03
CA ASP A 513 -5.81 -31.05 20.09
C ASP A 513 -6.44 -32.39 19.63
N TYR A 514 -6.02 -32.93 18.49
CA TYR A 514 -6.26 -34.34 18.14
C TYR A 514 -5.05 -35.24 18.39
N ALA A 515 -3.98 -34.71 18.99
CA ALA A 515 -2.95 -35.54 19.60
C ALA A 515 -3.52 -36.22 20.86
N VAL A 516 -4.12 -37.40 20.66
CA VAL A 516 -4.42 -38.33 21.75
C VAL A 516 -3.15 -38.47 22.60
N PRO A 517 -3.18 -38.19 23.91
CA PRO A 517 -2.00 -38.34 24.74
C PRO A 517 -1.52 -39.79 24.61
N PRO A 518 -0.19 -40.03 24.47
CA PRO A 518 0.33 -41.38 24.41
C PRO A 518 -0.15 -42.12 25.66
N LYS A 519 -0.77 -43.29 25.45
CA LYS A 519 -1.18 -44.17 26.54
C LYS A 519 0.05 -44.40 27.41
N ALA A 520 -0.04 -44.03 28.69
CA ALA A 520 0.94 -44.41 29.68
C ALA A 520 1.00 -45.95 29.69
N GLU A 521 2.18 -46.48 29.40
CA GLU A 521 2.51 -47.91 29.58
C GLU A 521 2.69 -48.28 31.04
#